data_AF-A0A6P4BAJ1-F1
#
_entry.id   AF-A0A6P4BAJ1-F1
#
_cell.length_a   1.000
_cell.length_b   1.000
_cell.length_c   1.000
_cell.angle_alpha   90.00
_cell.angle_beta   90.00
_cell.angle_gamma   90.00
#
_symmetry.space_group_name_H-M   'P 1'
#
loop_
_entity.id
_entity.type
_entity.pdbx_description
1 polymer ?
#
loop_
_entity_poly.entity_id
_entity_poly.type
_entity_poly.pdbx_seq_one_letter_code
_entity_poly.pdbx_strand_id
1 'polypeptide(L)'
;MQNQEGLQADGEVKSATSVPATEFDEWANFADNDIMQQHSAIHAEEAEKIPYVADKEPLSSLAAEYQSGSTILLEKIKVLNEQYASIRRTRGDGNCFFRSFMFSYLEHILESQDQAEVNRIKANVEECRKTLQGLGYTDFTFEDFFTLFIEQLDSVLQGNEDSISHDELVVRSRDQSISDYVVMFFRFVTAGEIQKRSEFFEPFIMGLTNATVEQFCKSSVEPMGEESDHVHITALSDALGVPIRVVYLDRSSCDNGGVSVNHHDFIHAVSNLPNASGGKTFSPFITLLYRPGHYDILYQK
;
A
#
# COMPACT_ATOMS: atom_id res chain seq x y z
N MET A 1 -75.99 50.48 -6.94
CA MET A 1 -74.57 50.30 -7.26
C MET A 1 -74.48 49.94 -8.74
N GLN A 2 -74.13 50.95 -9.54
CA GLN A 2 -73.67 50.90 -10.94
C GLN A 2 -72.33 50.13 -11.02
N ASN A 3 -71.75 49.69 -12.13
CA ASN A 3 -72.11 49.54 -13.55
C ASN A 3 -71.04 48.64 -14.20
N GLN A 4 -71.38 48.20 -15.41
CA GLN A 4 -70.66 47.47 -16.46
C GLN A 4 -69.45 48.18 -17.10
N GLU A 5 -68.69 47.39 -17.88
CA GLU A 5 -67.94 47.70 -19.13
C GLU A 5 -66.50 48.29 -19.10
N GLY A 6 -65.56 47.58 -19.77
CA GLY A 6 -64.94 48.07 -21.02
C GLY A 6 -63.49 48.63 -21.05
N LEU A 7 -62.57 47.82 -21.62
CA LEU A 7 -61.57 48.13 -22.68
C LEU A 7 -60.32 49.04 -22.50
N GLN A 8 -59.24 48.60 -23.19
CA GLN A 8 -57.98 49.24 -23.66
C GLN A 8 -56.81 49.41 -22.67
N ALA A 9 -55.53 49.45 -23.06
CA ALA A 9 -54.68 48.84 -24.11
C ALA A 9 -53.24 49.38 -23.85
N ASP A 10 -52.24 48.66 -24.35
CA ASP A 10 -50.84 49.06 -24.64
C ASP A 10 -49.78 49.18 -23.54
N GLY A 11 -48.66 48.49 -23.81
CA GLY A 11 -47.37 48.65 -23.13
C GLY A 11 -46.40 47.49 -23.36
N GLU A 12 -45.93 47.28 -24.59
CA GLU A 12 -44.73 46.46 -24.85
C GLU A 12 -43.52 46.97 -24.05
N VAL A 13 -42.83 46.10 -23.32
CA VAL A 13 -41.36 46.17 -23.20
C VAL A 13 -40.79 44.76 -23.21
N LYS A 14 -40.12 44.43 -24.31
CA LYS A 14 -39.16 43.32 -24.41
C LYS A 14 -38.02 43.58 -23.41
N SER A 15 -37.70 42.61 -22.56
CA SER A 15 -36.34 42.45 -22.04
C SER A 15 -35.93 41.01 -22.21
N ALA A 16 -35.37 40.72 -23.39
CA ALA A 16 -34.52 39.57 -23.60
C ALA A 16 -33.28 39.75 -22.73
N THR A 17 -33.18 38.96 -21.67
CA THR A 17 -31.88 38.65 -21.05
C THR A 17 -31.83 37.15 -20.96
N SER A 18 -31.50 36.53 -22.10
CA SER A 18 -30.93 35.19 -22.14
C SER A 18 -29.66 35.23 -21.30
N VAL A 19 -29.73 34.69 -20.09
CA VAL A 19 -28.54 34.37 -19.31
C VAL A 19 -27.74 33.37 -20.17
N PRO A 20 -26.45 33.61 -20.47
CA PRO A 20 -25.67 32.67 -21.26
C PRO A 20 -25.61 31.35 -20.49
N ALA A 21 -26.23 30.31 -21.04
CA ALA A 21 -26.11 28.94 -20.55
C ALA A 21 -24.75 28.37 -20.96
N THR A 22 -23.66 29.09 -20.68
CA THR A 22 -22.31 28.74 -21.16
C THR A 22 -21.30 28.52 -20.03
N GLU A 23 -21.63 28.79 -18.76
CA GLU A 23 -20.70 28.54 -17.65
C GLU A 23 -21.11 27.40 -16.70
N PHE A 24 -22.32 26.84 -16.84
CA PHE A 24 -22.77 25.71 -16.02
C PHE A 24 -22.69 24.34 -16.71
N ASP A 25 -22.33 24.30 -18.00
CA ASP A 25 -22.26 23.08 -18.81
C ASP A 25 -20.82 22.51 -18.88
N GLU A 26 -19.82 23.20 -18.33
CA GLU A 26 -18.41 22.76 -18.35
C GLU A 26 -18.08 21.66 -17.34
N TRP A 27 -18.99 21.35 -16.39
CA TRP A 27 -18.81 20.23 -15.45
C TRP A 27 -19.49 18.94 -15.93
N ALA A 28 -20.22 19.00 -17.05
CA ALA A 28 -20.77 17.81 -17.69
C ALA A 28 -19.71 17.22 -18.62
N ASN A 29 -19.23 16.02 -18.26
CA ASN A 29 -18.44 15.08 -19.07
C ASN A 29 -16.91 15.19 -18.98
N PHE A 30 -16.33 14.86 -17.81
CA PHE A 30 -15.09 14.09 -17.86
C PHE A 30 -15.50 12.64 -18.16
N ALA A 31 -15.15 12.12 -19.34
CA ALA A 31 -15.39 10.72 -19.62
C ALA A 31 -14.44 9.86 -18.79
N ASP A 32 -14.83 8.64 -18.46
CA ASP A 32 -13.94 7.69 -17.76
C ASP A 32 -12.60 7.53 -18.47
N ASN A 33 -12.59 7.65 -19.81
CA ASN A 33 -11.37 7.63 -20.61
C ASN A 33 -10.43 8.81 -20.33
N ASP A 34 -10.97 10.01 -20.08
CA ASP A 34 -10.16 11.19 -19.76
C ASP A 34 -9.52 11.04 -18.38
N ILE A 35 -10.27 10.50 -17.41
CA ILE A 35 -9.79 10.19 -16.06
C ILE A 35 -8.69 9.12 -16.12
N MET A 36 -8.92 8.05 -16.88
CA MET A 36 -7.93 6.98 -17.09
C MET A 36 -6.64 7.50 -17.75
N GLN A 37 -6.76 8.40 -18.73
CA GLN A 37 -5.60 9.03 -19.37
C GLN A 37 -4.84 9.93 -18.40
N GLN A 38 -5.54 10.72 -17.59
CA GLN A 38 -4.90 11.55 -16.58
C GLN A 38 -4.17 10.71 -15.53
N HIS A 39 -4.80 9.65 -15.01
CA HIS A 39 -4.15 8.71 -14.10
C HIS A 39 -2.89 8.10 -14.72
N SER A 40 -2.99 7.62 -15.96
CA SER A 40 -1.86 7.02 -16.69
C SER A 40 -0.72 8.02 -16.86
N ALA A 41 -1.02 9.29 -17.14
CA ALA A 41 -0.02 10.35 -17.27
C ALA A 41 0.70 10.65 -15.95
N ILE A 42 -0.04 10.72 -14.84
CA ILE A 42 0.54 10.92 -13.49
C ILE A 42 1.47 9.75 -13.13
N HIS A 43 1.02 8.52 -13.36
CA HIS A 43 1.84 7.33 -13.10
C HIS A 43 3.08 7.26 -14.01
N ALA A 44 2.97 7.68 -15.27
CA ALA A 44 4.11 7.75 -16.17
C ALA A 44 5.15 8.78 -15.72
N GLU A 45 4.71 9.97 -15.30
CA GLU A 45 5.62 11.01 -14.76
C GLU A 45 6.35 10.51 -13.50
N GLU A 46 5.65 9.80 -12.60
CA GLU A 46 6.27 9.20 -11.42
C GLU A 46 7.23 8.06 -11.80
N ALA A 47 6.88 7.27 -12.82
CA ALA A 47 7.71 6.19 -13.32
C ALA A 47 9.03 6.67 -13.95
N GLU A 48 9.05 7.87 -14.52
CA GLU A 48 10.27 8.54 -15.00
C GLU A 48 11.21 8.95 -13.85
N LYS A 49 10.66 9.27 -12.67
CA LYS A 49 11.43 9.74 -11.51
C LYS A 49 12.04 8.58 -10.72
N ILE A 50 11.22 7.57 -10.42
CA ILE A 50 11.60 6.50 -9.49
C ILE A 50 11.23 5.14 -10.10
N PRO A 51 12.17 4.17 -10.22
CA PRO A 51 11.84 2.80 -10.59
C PRO A 51 10.94 2.17 -9.50
N TYR A 52 10.29 1.03 -9.75
CA TYR A 52 9.44 0.39 -8.72
C TYR A 52 10.14 0.21 -7.37
N VAL A 53 11.42 -0.15 -7.41
CA VAL A 53 12.31 -0.26 -6.26
C VAL A 53 13.63 0.44 -6.58
N ALA A 54 13.98 1.50 -5.86
CA ALA A 54 15.21 2.26 -6.10
C ALA A 54 16.47 1.56 -5.54
N ASP A 55 17.63 2.17 -5.76
CA ASP A 55 18.87 1.74 -5.11
C ASP A 55 18.86 2.15 -3.62
N LYS A 56 19.70 1.49 -2.83
CA LYS A 56 19.87 1.78 -1.41
C LYS A 56 20.62 3.10 -1.27
N GLU A 57 20.08 4.03 -0.48
CA GLU A 57 20.64 5.38 -0.29
C GLU A 57 20.80 5.72 1.21
N PRO A 58 21.73 6.61 1.57
CA PRO A 58 21.86 7.07 2.96
C PRO A 58 20.66 7.92 3.40
N LEU A 59 20.34 7.92 4.70
CA LEU A 59 19.27 8.75 5.26
C LEU A 59 19.50 10.26 5.07
N SER A 60 20.72 10.69 4.73
CA SER A 60 20.99 12.08 4.34
C SER A 60 20.22 12.51 3.09
N SER A 61 19.94 11.59 2.16
CA SER A 61 19.09 11.85 0.99
C SER A 61 17.66 12.21 1.42
N LEU A 62 17.11 11.45 2.38
CA LEU A 62 15.80 11.74 2.97
C LEU A 62 15.79 13.09 3.70
N ALA A 63 16.87 13.41 4.44
CA ALA A 63 17.00 14.72 5.09
C ALA A 63 17.01 15.88 4.07
N ALA A 64 17.59 15.66 2.88
CA ALA A 64 17.67 16.68 1.83
C ALA A 64 16.28 17.16 1.36
N GLU A 65 15.28 16.28 1.30
CA GLU A 65 13.90 16.61 0.92
C GLU A 65 13.23 17.61 1.85
N TYR A 66 13.63 17.63 3.12
CA TYR A 66 13.00 18.46 4.15
C TYR A 66 13.86 19.66 4.56
N GLN A 67 15.01 19.90 3.91
CA GLN A 67 15.95 20.99 4.26
C GLN A 67 15.29 22.37 4.25
N SER A 68 14.41 22.64 3.29
CA SER A 68 13.66 23.90 3.19
C SER A 68 12.26 23.83 3.83
N GLY A 69 11.97 22.73 4.55
CA GLY A 69 10.63 22.41 5.03
C GLY A 69 10.54 22.35 6.56
N SER A 70 10.10 21.19 7.07
CA SER A 70 9.77 21.03 8.49
C SER A 70 11.00 20.72 9.34
N THR A 71 11.30 21.59 10.31
CA THR A 71 12.35 21.37 11.31
C THR A 71 12.09 20.11 12.16
N ILE A 72 10.82 19.82 12.48
CA ILE A 72 10.42 18.62 13.22
C ILE A 72 10.80 17.35 12.45
N LEU A 73 10.53 17.30 11.14
CA LEU A 73 10.90 16.15 10.31
C LEU A 73 12.42 16.00 10.21
N LEU A 74 13.17 17.09 10.09
CA LEU A 74 14.64 17.04 10.10
C LEU A 74 15.18 16.51 11.43
N GLU A 75 14.59 16.89 12.56
CA GLU A 75 14.96 16.33 13.87
C GLU A 75 14.59 14.84 13.99
N LYS A 76 13.42 14.44 13.50
CA LYS A 76 13.04 13.01 13.44
C LYS A 76 14.00 12.21 12.58
N ILE A 77 14.42 12.73 11.43
CA ILE A 77 15.38 12.05 10.55
C ILE A 77 16.75 11.94 11.21
N LYS A 78 17.18 12.93 12.00
CA LYS A 78 18.41 12.81 12.81
C LYS A 78 18.32 11.65 13.80
N VAL A 79 17.21 11.54 14.54
CA VAL A 79 16.96 10.42 15.47
C VAL A 79 16.87 9.09 14.71
N LEU A 80 16.20 9.06 13.56
CA LEU A 80 16.11 7.87 12.70
C LEU A 80 17.50 7.39 12.27
N ASN A 81 18.37 8.32 11.90
CA ASN A 81 19.75 8.04 11.49
C ASN A 81 20.63 7.53 12.64
N GLU A 82 20.17 7.51 13.89
CA GLU A 82 20.87 6.83 14.98
C GLU A 82 20.68 5.31 14.91
N GLN A 83 19.52 4.84 14.44
CA GLN A 83 19.11 3.44 14.43
C GLN A 83 19.20 2.77 13.05
N TYR A 84 19.02 3.55 11.98
CA TYR A 84 18.97 3.04 10.60
C TYR A 84 20.12 3.58 9.76
N ALA A 85 20.68 2.73 8.90
CA ALA A 85 21.85 3.01 8.07
C ALA A 85 21.46 3.62 6.72
N SER A 86 20.41 3.08 6.11
CA SER A 86 19.98 3.42 4.76
C SER A 86 18.48 3.27 4.59
N ILE A 87 17.98 3.88 3.52
CA ILE A 87 16.61 3.76 3.01
C ILE A 87 16.66 3.23 1.58
N ARG A 88 15.61 2.54 1.14
CA ARG A 88 15.39 2.22 -0.27
C ARG A 88 13.98 2.67 -0.65
N ARG A 89 13.89 3.54 -1.65
CA ARG A 89 12.61 4.09 -2.11
C ARG A 89 11.80 3.06 -2.88
N THR A 90 10.48 3.17 -2.80
CA THR A 90 9.58 2.54 -3.77
C THR A 90 8.79 3.59 -4.53
N ARG A 91 8.28 3.22 -5.72
CA ARG A 91 7.49 4.14 -6.54
C ARG A 91 6.16 4.47 -5.86
N GLY A 92 5.75 5.74 -5.92
CA GLY A 92 4.43 6.21 -5.47
C GLY A 92 3.30 5.86 -6.44
N ASP A 93 3.00 4.57 -6.63
CA ASP A 93 1.97 4.09 -7.55
C ASP A 93 0.78 3.42 -6.85
N GLY A 94 0.60 3.69 -5.55
CA GLY A 94 -0.40 3.06 -4.70
C GLY A 94 -0.06 1.64 -4.22
N ASN A 95 0.98 1.00 -4.79
CA ASN A 95 1.41 -0.35 -4.38
C ASN A 95 2.64 -0.33 -3.46
N CYS A 96 3.10 0.85 -3.03
CA CYS A 96 4.35 1.04 -2.30
C CYS A 96 4.49 0.14 -1.04
N PHE A 97 3.40 -0.12 -0.31
CA PHE A 97 3.41 -1.06 0.82
C PHE A 97 3.77 -2.48 0.37
N PHE A 98 2.98 -3.07 -0.54
CA PHE A 98 3.19 -4.41 -1.04
C PHE A 98 4.54 -4.56 -1.74
N ARG A 99 4.97 -3.54 -2.49
CA ARG A 99 6.27 -3.48 -3.17
C ARG A 99 7.44 -3.45 -2.18
N SER A 100 7.30 -2.66 -1.12
CA SER A 100 8.30 -2.57 -0.05
C SER A 100 8.40 -3.89 0.73
N PHE A 101 7.25 -4.49 1.06
CA PHE A 101 7.19 -5.80 1.71
C PHE A 101 7.82 -6.89 0.83
N MET A 102 7.42 -6.97 -0.44
CA MET A 102 7.96 -7.90 -1.43
C MET A 102 9.49 -7.90 -1.43
N PHE A 103 10.08 -6.73 -1.68
CA PHE A 103 11.51 -6.61 -1.83
C PHE A 103 12.24 -6.88 -0.52
N SER A 104 11.77 -6.29 0.60
CA SER A 104 12.40 -6.48 1.90
C SER A 104 12.37 -7.94 2.36
N TYR A 105 11.29 -8.67 2.07
CA TYR A 105 11.17 -10.08 2.43
C TYR A 105 12.09 -10.96 1.57
N LEU A 106 12.06 -10.80 0.24
CA LEU A 106 12.92 -11.57 -0.66
C LEU A 106 14.41 -11.27 -0.43
N GLU A 107 14.78 -10.01 -0.18
CA GLU A 107 16.16 -9.62 0.16
C GLU A 107 16.58 -10.24 1.49
N HIS A 108 15.71 -10.28 2.51
CA HIS A 108 15.99 -10.94 3.77
C HIS A 108 16.26 -12.44 3.60
N ILE A 109 15.46 -13.15 2.78
CA ILE A 109 15.70 -14.56 2.49
C ILE A 109 17.00 -14.76 1.70
N LEU A 110 17.28 -13.88 0.73
CA LEU A 110 18.52 -13.91 -0.05
C LEU A 110 19.77 -13.73 0.84
N GLU A 111 19.71 -12.84 1.83
CA GLU A 111 20.84 -12.60 2.74
C GLU A 111 20.98 -13.67 3.82
N SER A 112 19.86 -14.11 4.42
CA SER A 112 19.85 -15.07 5.53
C SER A 112 19.98 -16.52 5.10
N GLN A 113 19.56 -16.83 3.87
CA GLN A 113 19.44 -18.19 3.35
C GLN A 113 18.60 -19.10 4.27
N ASP A 114 17.57 -18.53 4.92
CA ASP A 114 16.73 -19.26 5.87
C ASP A 114 15.73 -20.18 5.16
N GLN A 115 16.18 -21.40 4.90
CA GLN A 115 15.36 -22.46 4.32
C GLN A 115 14.15 -22.83 5.18
N ALA A 116 14.24 -22.69 6.52
CA ALA A 116 13.15 -23.04 7.41
C ALA A 116 12.02 -22.01 7.30
N GLU A 117 12.36 -20.73 7.20
CA GLU A 117 11.41 -19.65 6.92
C GLU A 117 10.75 -19.84 5.54
N VAL A 118 11.52 -20.18 4.50
CA VAL A 118 10.96 -20.48 3.16
C VAL A 118 9.97 -21.65 3.21
N ASN A 119 10.28 -22.73 3.92
CA ASN A 119 9.36 -23.85 4.05
C ASN A 119 8.08 -23.46 4.82
N ARG A 120 8.22 -22.63 5.86
CA ARG A 120 7.10 -22.11 6.65
C ARG A 120 6.18 -21.23 5.81
N ILE A 121 6.74 -20.26 5.08
CA ILE A 121 5.93 -19.34 4.27
C ILE A 121 5.23 -20.09 3.13
N LYS A 122 5.86 -21.07 2.49
CA LYS A 122 5.21 -21.91 1.47
C LYS A 122 3.98 -22.64 2.01
N ALA A 123 4.04 -23.15 3.24
CA ALA A 123 2.90 -23.76 3.90
C ALA A 123 1.76 -22.74 4.14
N ASN A 124 2.10 -21.52 4.57
CA ASN A 124 1.12 -20.44 4.75
C ASN A 124 0.51 -20.00 3.41
N VAL A 125 1.30 -19.88 2.34
CA VAL A 125 0.82 -19.56 0.99
C VAL A 125 -0.21 -20.59 0.51
N GLU A 126 0.04 -21.87 0.76
CA GLU A 126 -0.92 -22.92 0.43
C GLU A 126 -2.21 -22.84 1.27
N GLU A 127 -2.13 -22.40 2.54
CA GLU A 127 -3.33 -22.11 3.34
C GLU A 127 -4.09 -20.89 2.80
N CYS A 128 -3.41 -19.83 2.38
CA CYS A 128 -4.03 -18.67 1.74
C CYS A 128 -4.75 -19.06 0.45
N ARG A 129 -4.14 -19.91 -0.37
CA ARG A 129 -4.77 -20.47 -1.59
C ARG A 129 -6.08 -21.19 -1.26
N LYS A 130 -6.06 -22.10 -0.27
CA LYS A 130 -7.27 -22.81 0.18
C LYS A 130 -8.33 -21.88 0.76
N THR A 131 -7.90 -20.81 1.43
CA THR A 131 -8.80 -19.78 1.97
C THR A 131 -9.55 -19.10 0.84
N LEU A 132 -8.87 -18.66 -0.22
CA LEU A 132 -9.50 -18.05 -1.40
C LEU A 132 -10.48 -19.01 -2.10
N GLN A 133 -10.09 -20.29 -2.27
CA GLN A 133 -10.98 -21.31 -2.79
C GLN A 133 -12.25 -21.49 -1.95
N GLY A 134 -12.09 -21.54 -0.62
CA GLY A 134 -13.19 -21.65 0.33
C GLY A 134 -14.14 -20.43 0.32
N LEU A 135 -13.61 -19.26 -0.03
CA LEU A 135 -14.37 -18.02 -0.22
C LEU A 135 -15.03 -17.92 -1.61
N GLY A 136 -14.81 -18.90 -2.49
CA GLY A 136 -15.44 -18.98 -3.81
C GLY A 136 -14.67 -18.32 -4.95
N TYR A 137 -13.39 -17.95 -4.74
CA TYR A 137 -12.52 -17.52 -5.84
C TYR A 137 -12.21 -18.72 -6.74
N THR A 138 -12.25 -18.51 -8.05
CA THR A 138 -11.93 -19.54 -9.04
C THR A 138 -10.42 -19.62 -9.27
N ASP A 139 -9.83 -20.81 -9.19
CA ASP A 139 -8.36 -21.00 -9.25
C ASP A 139 -7.65 -20.22 -10.36
N PHE A 140 -8.18 -20.29 -11.59
CA PHE A 140 -7.58 -19.63 -12.75
C PHE A 140 -7.46 -18.10 -12.64
N THR A 141 -8.16 -17.45 -11.70
CA THR A 141 -8.08 -15.99 -11.52
C THR A 141 -6.90 -15.56 -10.67
N PHE A 142 -6.27 -16.46 -9.92
CA PHE A 142 -5.19 -16.10 -9.01
C PHE A 142 -4.00 -17.07 -8.98
N GLU A 143 -4.10 -18.25 -9.59
CA GLU A 143 -3.06 -19.28 -9.51
C GLU A 143 -1.70 -18.85 -10.06
N ASP A 144 -1.67 -18.08 -11.16
CA ASP A 144 -0.44 -17.61 -11.77
C ASP A 144 0.33 -16.66 -10.83
N PHE A 145 -0.37 -15.82 -10.07
CA PHE A 145 0.25 -14.91 -9.10
C PHE A 145 0.91 -15.69 -7.95
N PHE A 146 0.25 -16.75 -7.45
CA PHE A 146 0.79 -17.61 -6.40
C PHE A 146 2.01 -18.38 -6.90
N THR A 147 1.92 -18.97 -8.09
CA THR A 147 3.04 -19.70 -8.72
C THR A 147 4.25 -18.79 -8.87
N LEU A 148 4.07 -17.58 -9.42
CA LEU A 148 5.17 -16.65 -9.64
C LEU A 148 5.85 -16.22 -8.32
N PHE A 149 5.07 -15.96 -7.25
CA PHE A 149 5.68 -15.62 -5.96
C PHE A 149 6.53 -16.76 -5.41
N ILE A 150 6.05 -18.01 -5.51
CA ILE A 150 6.80 -19.20 -5.09
C ILE A 150 8.10 -19.34 -5.90
N GLU A 151 8.06 -19.08 -7.21
CA GLU A 151 9.26 -19.08 -8.05
C GLU A 151 10.27 -18.01 -7.63
N GLN A 152 9.82 -16.78 -7.29
CA GLN A 152 10.73 -15.74 -6.78
C GLN A 152 11.34 -16.13 -5.44
N LEU A 153 10.55 -16.76 -4.57
CA LEU A 153 11.00 -17.23 -3.27
C LEU A 153 12.04 -18.36 -3.39
N ASP A 154 11.86 -19.27 -4.34
CA ASP A 154 12.84 -20.32 -4.63
C ASP A 154 14.12 -19.78 -5.27
N SER A 155 13.97 -18.80 -6.16
CA SER A 155 15.10 -18.16 -6.86
C SER A 155 16.09 -17.49 -5.90
N VAL A 156 15.62 -16.93 -4.78
CA VAL A 156 16.50 -16.24 -3.81
C VAL A 156 17.29 -17.17 -2.89
N LEU A 157 16.95 -18.46 -2.83
CA LEU A 157 17.75 -19.48 -2.17
C LEU A 157 18.89 -19.94 -3.07
N GLN A 158 20.10 -19.99 -2.52
CA GLN A 158 21.30 -20.39 -3.21
C GLN A 158 21.42 -21.92 -3.29
N GLY A 159 22.00 -22.41 -4.38
CA GLY A 159 22.30 -23.83 -4.58
C GLY A 159 21.30 -24.59 -5.46
N ASN A 160 20.37 -23.87 -6.10
CA ASN A 160 19.53 -24.38 -7.19
C ASN A 160 20.00 -23.82 -8.55
N GLU A 161 19.53 -24.40 -9.66
CA GLU A 161 19.93 -23.96 -11.00
C GLU A 161 19.46 -22.54 -11.33
N ASP A 162 18.35 -22.11 -10.72
CA ASP A 162 17.69 -20.82 -10.94
C ASP A 162 18.06 -19.76 -9.88
N SER A 163 19.10 -20.00 -9.08
CA SER A 163 19.54 -19.09 -8.01
C SER A 163 19.89 -17.72 -8.57
N ILE A 164 19.39 -16.65 -7.94
CA ILE A 164 19.67 -15.28 -8.37
C ILE A 164 20.63 -14.56 -7.43
N SER A 165 21.35 -13.59 -8.00
CA SER A 165 22.13 -12.63 -7.23
C SER A 165 21.23 -11.53 -6.67
N HIS A 166 21.78 -10.71 -5.77
CA HIS A 166 21.11 -9.51 -5.29
C HIS A 166 20.78 -8.52 -6.43
N ASP A 167 21.71 -8.33 -7.37
CA ASP A 167 21.48 -7.45 -8.53
C ASP A 167 20.31 -7.95 -9.39
N GLU A 168 20.21 -9.26 -9.61
CA GLU A 168 19.11 -9.86 -10.35
C GLU A 168 17.77 -9.75 -9.59
N LEU A 169 17.78 -9.88 -8.25
CA LEU A 169 16.59 -9.59 -7.43
C LEU A 169 16.10 -8.15 -7.64
N VAL A 170 17.02 -7.17 -7.68
CA VAL A 170 16.68 -5.77 -7.97
C VAL A 170 16.12 -5.62 -9.39
N VAL A 171 16.72 -6.26 -10.39
CA VAL A 171 16.23 -6.23 -11.78
C VAL A 171 14.81 -6.81 -11.87
N ARG A 172 14.57 -8.00 -11.32
CA ARG A 172 13.24 -8.63 -11.32
C ARG A 172 12.21 -7.81 -10.55
N SER A 173 12.61 -7.18 -9.45
CA SER A 173 11.72 -6.29 -8.67
C SER A 173 11.41 -4.96 -9.37
N ARG A 174 12.14 -4.64 -10.44
CA ARG A 174 11.88 -3.49 -11.33
C ARG A 174 11.18 -3.89 -12.63
N ASP A 175 11.14 -5.17 -12.95
CA ASP A 175 10.37 -5.67 -14.09
C ASP A 175 8.87 -5.58 -13.76
N GLN A 176 8.11 -4.93 -14.65
CA GLN A 176 6.69 -4.70 -14.43
C GLN A 176 5.91 -6.01 -14.33
N SER A 177 6.19 -6.97 -15.21
CA SER A 177 5.45 -8.23 -15.26
C SER A 177 5.69 -9.09 -14.02
N ILE A 178 6.91 -9.09 -13.49
CA ILE A 178 7.23 -9.81 -12.26
C ILE A 178 6.70 -9.06 -11.05
N SER A 179 7.04 -7.78 -10.93
CA SER A 179 6.73 -7.00 -9.74
C SER A 179 5.23 -6.82 -9.53
N ASP A 180 4.47 -6.47 -10.58
CA ASP A 180 3.03 -6.27 -10.46
C ASP A 180 2.29 -7.59 -10.17
N TYR A 181 2.74 -8.73 -10.73
CA TYR A 181 2.14 -10.03 -10.43
C TYR A 181 2.37 -10.47 -8.98
N VAL A 182 3.56 -10.21 -8.43
CA VAL A 182 3.85 -10.49 -7.01
C VAL A 182 3.06 -9.54 -6.11
N VAL A 183 2.86 -8.28 -6.50
CA VAL A 183 1.95 -7.37 -5.79
C VAL A 183 0.51 -7.91 -5.81
N MET A 184 0.02 -8.38 -6.95
CA MET A 184 -1.31 -8.99 -7.06
C MET A 184 -1.47 -10.21 -6.14
N PHE A 185 -0.44 -11.05 -6.04
CA PHE A 185 -0.41 -12.14 -5.07
C PHE A 185 -0.66 -11.64 -3.65
N PHE A 186 0.07 -10.61 -3.20
CA PHE A 186 -0.12 -10.06 -1.86
C PHE A 186 -1.49 -9.42 -1.66
N ARG A 187 -2.05 -8.76 -2.69
CA ARG A 187 -3.41 -8.21 -2.65
C ARG A 187 -4.45 -9.30 -2.46
N PHE A 188 -4.36 -10.42 -3.18
CA PHE A 188 -5.25 -11.57 -3.00
C PHE A 188 -5.10 -12.23 -1.62
N VAL A 189 -3.88 -12.43 -1.14
CA VAL A 189 -3.63 -12.95 0.22
C VAL A 189 -4.29 -12.05 1.27
N THR A 190 -4.11 -10.74 1.14
CA THR A 190 -4.69 -9.73 2.04
C THR A 190 -6.22 -9.75 2.02
N ALA A 191 -6.83 -9.75 0.82
CA ALA A 191 -8.28 -9.81 0.67
C ALA A 191 -8.87 -11.11 1.22
N GLY A 192 -8.21 -12.25 1.01
CA GLY A 192 -8.61 -13.54 1.55
C GLY A 192 -8.59 -13.56 3.07
N GLU A 193 -7.55 -12.99 3.69
CA GLU A 193 -7.43 -12.93 5.15
C GLU A 193 -8.45 -11.98 5.79
N ILE A 194 -8.70 -10.83 5.16
CA ILE A 194 -9.72 -9.88 5.61
C ILE A 194 -11.10 -10.54 5.60
N GLN A 195 -11.45 -11.25 4.52
CA GLN A 195 -12.74 -11.94 4.41
C GLN A 195 -12.85 -13.15 5.34
N LYS A 196 -11.78 -13.94 5.51
CA LYS A 196 -11.72 -15.06 6.46
C LYS A 196 -12.04 -14.62 7.89
N ARG A 197 -11.58 -13.42 8.28
CA ARG A 197 -11.82 -12.81 9.59
C ARG A 197 -12.74 -11.59 9.51
N SER A 198 -13.81 -11.68 8.72
CA SER A 198 -14.74 -10.58 8.47
C SER A 198 -15.27 -9.93 9.75
N GLU A 199 -15.72 -10.72 10.74
CA GLU A 199 -16.22 -10.21 12.03
C GLU A 199 -15.19 -9.36 12.80
N PHE A 200 -13.90 -9.70 12.67
CA PHE A 200 -12.82 -8.94 13.30
C PHE A 200 -12.55 -7.63 12.58
N PHE A 201 -12.53 -7.64 11.24
CA PHE A 201 -12.20 -6.45 10.44
C PHE A 201 -13.37 -5.50 10.20
N GLU A 202 -14.61 -5.98 10.26
CA GLU A 202 -15.83 -5.22 9.99
C GLU A 202 -15.91 -3.87 10.73
N PRO A 203 -15.73 -3.76 12.07
CA PRO A 203 -15.86 -2.48 12.75
C PRO A 203 -14.81 -1.46 12.29
N PHE A 204 -13.61 -1.90 11.92
CA PHE A 204 -12.54 -1.03 11.43
C PHE A 204 -12.85 -0.56 10.00
N ILE A 205 -13.27 -1.48 9.12
CA ILE A 205 -13.63 -1.17 7.73
C ILE A 205 -14.84 -0.23 7.67
N MET A 206 -15.86 -0.47 8.49
CA MET A 206 -17.02 0.39 8.61
C MET A 206 -16.62 1.81 9.04
N GLY A 207 -15.73 1.93 10.03
CA GLY A 207 -15.22 3.23 10.49
C GLY A 207 -14.38 3.99 9.46
N LEU A 208 -13.68 3.27 8.57
CA LEU A 208 -12.82 3.87 7.53
C LEU A 208 -13.61 4.27 6.28
N THR A 209 -14.53 3.43 5.82
CA THR A 209 -15.11 3.54 4.47
C THR A 209 -16.65 3.48 4.43
N ASN A 210 -17.32 3.18 5.55
CA ASN A 210 -18.75 2.86 5.61
C ASN A 210 -19.19 1.75 4.63
N ALA A 211 -18.28 0.86 4.23
CA ALA A 211 -18.53 -0.26 3.32
C ALA A 211 -18.60 -1.60 4.06
N THR A 212 -19.17 -2.62 3.43
CA THR A 212 -19.03 -4.00 3.93
C THR A 212 -17.61 -4.52 3.71
N VAL A 213 -17.23 -5.57 4.43
CA VAL A 213 -15.92 -6.24 4.25
C VAL A 213 -15.69 -6.67 2.80
N GLU A 214 -16.71 -7.24 2.17
CA GLU A 214 -16.66 -7.68 0.77
C GLU A 214 -16.45 -6.50 -0.19
N GLN A 215 -17.23 -5.43 -0.01
CA GLN A 215 -17.12 -4.21 -0.81
C GLN A 215 -15.73 -3.59 -0.68
N PHE A 216 -15.21 -3.49 0.54
CA PHE A 216 -13.87 -2.98 0.82
C PHE A 216 -12.79 -3.82 0.13
N CYS A 217 -12.87 -5.15 0.18
CA CYS A 217 -11.91 -6.02 -0.51
C CYS A 217 -11.94 -5.78 -2.03
N LYS A 218 -13.13 -5.68 -2.62
CA LYS A 218 -13.31 -5.51 -4.07
C LYS A 218 -12.91 -4.12 -4.58
N SER A 219 -13.05 -3.07 -3.78
CA SER A 219 -12.77 -1.70 -4.20
C SER A 219 -11.41 -1.17 -3.74
N SER A 220 -10.87 -1.65 -2.62
CA SER A 220 -9.74 -1.00 -1.91
C SER A 220 -8.58 -1.95 -1.60
N VAL A 221 -8.70 -3.25 -1.89
CA VAL A 221 -7.64 -4.25 -1.60
C VAL A 221 -7.19 -4.96 -2.88
N GLU A 222 -8.13 -5.61 -3.57
CA GLU A 222 -7.85 -6.38 -4.79
C GLU A 222 -7.34 -5.53 -5.97
N PRO A 223 -7.90 -4.33 -6.24
CA PRO A 223 -7.44 -3.55 -7.39
C PRO A 223 -6.01 -3.04 -7.23
N MET A 224 -5.25 -3.05 -8.33
CA MET A 224 -3.92 -2.45 -8.39
C MET A 224 -3.98 -0.94 -8.20
N GLY A 225 -2.97 -0.39 -7.53
CA GLY A 225 -2.86 1.05 -7.30
C GLY A 225 -3.70 1.60 -6.16
N GLU A 226 -4.50 0.77 -5.48
CA GLU A 226 -5.21 1.18 -4.27
C GLU A 226 -4.27 1.24 -3.06
N GLU A 227 -4.32 2.35 -2.34
CA GLU A 227 -3.47 2.61 -1.18
C GLU A 227 -3.70 1.57 -0.06
N SER A 228 -2.63 1.30 0.70
CA SER A 228 -2.65 0.37 1.82
C SER A 228 -2.56 1.13 3.15
N ASP A 229 -3.39 0.73 4.10
CA ASP A 229 -3.42 1.27 5.46
C ASP A 229 -3.33 0.13 6.48
N HIS A 230 -3.50 0.43 7.77
CA HIS A 230 -3.33 -0.48 8.89
C HIS A 230 -4.06 -1.82 8.72
N VAL A 231 -5.27 -1.83 8.14
CA VAL A 231 -6.05 -3.06 7.88
C VAL A 231 -5.28 -4.00 6.95
N HIS A 232 -4.71 -3.47 5.85
CA HIS A 232 -3.93 -4.23 4.88
C HIS A 232 -2.67 -4.81 5.52
N ILE A 233 -1.95 -4.00 6.32
CA ILE A 233 -0.70 -4.42 6.97
C ILE A 233 -0.95 -5.54 7.98
N THR A 234 -1.99 -5.39 8.82
CA THR A 234 -2.39 -6.42 9.79
C THR A 234 -2.77 -7.72 9.08
N ALA A 235 -3.62 -7.64 8.07
CA ALA A 235 -4.08 -8.83 7.34
C ALA A 235 -2.93 -9.55 6.63
N LEU A 236 -2.07 -8.83 5.90
CA LEU A 236 -0.93 -9.44 5.21
C LEU A 236 0.05 -10.09 6.20
N SER A 237 0.40 -9.38 7.28
CA SER A 237 1.32 -9.88 8.31
C SER A 237 0.78 -11.14 8.98
N ASP A 238 -0.53 -11.16 9.29
CA ASP A 238 -1.18 -12.32 9.90
C ASP A 238 -1.27 -13.52 8.94
N ALA A 239 -1.68 -13.29 7.69
CA ALA A 239 -1.82 -14.34 6.69
C ALA A 239 -0.50 -15.06 6.42
N LEU A 240 0.58 -14.29 6.31
CA LEU A 240 1.92 -14.80 6.01
C LEU A 240 2.71 -15.17 7.26
N GLY A 241 2.27 -14.74 8.44
CA GLY A 241 3.00 -14.91 9.70
C GLY A 241 4.36 -14.20 9.71
N VAL A 242 4.50 -13.11 8.96
CA VAL A 242 5.75 -12.34 8.83
C VAL A 242 5.62 -11.06 9.65
N PRO A 243 6.49 -10.83 10.65
CA PRO A 243 6.41 -9.63 11.48
C PRO A 243 6.94 -8.40 10.72
N ILE A 244 6.18 -7.30 10.80
CA ILE A 244 6.49 -6.03 10.12
C ILE A 244 6.60 -4.92 11.16
N ARG A 245 7.66 -4.12 11.10
CA ARG A 245 7.76 -2.85 11.82
C ARG A 245 7.50 -1.70 10.87
N VAL A 246 6.59 -0.80 11.24
CA VAL A 246 6.35 0.45 10.50
C VAL A 246 6.79 1.62 11.35
N VAL A 247 7.80 2.35 10.88
CA VAL A 247 8.37 3.53 11.54
C VAL A 247 7.69 4.77 10.97
N TYR A 248 7.08 5.60 11.82
CA TYR A 248 6.29 6.76 11.38
C TYR A 248 7.13 8.03 11.36
N LEU A 249 7.25 8.63 10.18
CA LEU A 249 7.85 9.95 9.97
C LEU A 249 6.76 10.96 9.63
N ASP A 250 6.18 11.52 10.67
CA ASP A 250 5.15 12.56 10.60
C ASP A 250 5.55 13.81 11.41
N ARG A 251 4.69 14.83 11.41
CA ARG A 251 4.93 16.09 12.14
C ARG A 251 4.50 16.02 13.61
N SER A 252 4.17 14.84 14.14
CA SER A 252 3.79 14.70 15.55
C SER A 252 5.01 15.00 16.45
N SER A 253 4.76 15.66 17.58
CA SER A 253 5.78 15.96 18.60
C SER A 253 5.30 15.46 19.95
N CYS A 254 6.22 15.07 20.84
CA CYS A 254 5.85 14.74 22.21
C CYS A 254 5.56 16.02 23.00
N ASP A 255 4.62 15.96 23.96
CA ASP A 255 4.20 17.09 24.79
C ASP A 255 5.35 17.78 25.56
N ASN A 256 6.45 17.05 25.79
CA ASN A 256 7.63 17.54 26.49
C ASN A 256 8.63 18.31 25.58
N GLY A 257 8.26 18.64 24.34
CA GLY A 257 9.13 19.32 23.38
C GLY A 257 10.26 18.47 22.80
N GLY A 258 10.27 17.16 23.12
CA GLY A 258 11.18 16.18 22.53
C GLY A 258 10.64 15.62 21.22
N VAL A 259 11.53 15.38 20.26
CA VAL A 259 11.21 14.68 19.02
C VAL A 259 11.53 13.20 19.18
N SER A 260 10.54 12.34 18.95
CA SER A 260 10.73 10.89 18.87
C SER A 260 10.16 10.36 17.57
N VAL A 261 10.72 9.24 17.12
CA VAL A 261 10.21 8.49 15.96
C VAL A 261 9.48 7.27 16.50
N ASN A 262 8.14 7.29 16.42
CA ASN A 262 7.31 6.17 16.84
C ASN A 262 7.33 5.06 15.80
N HIS A 263 7.03 3.85 16.24
CA HIS A 263 6.86 2.71 15.37
C HIS A 263 5.70 1.83 15.86
N HIS A 264 5.15 1.05 14.95
CA HIS A 264 4.14 0.04 15.22
C HIS A 264 4.63 -1.32 14.72
N ASP A 265 4.56 -2.33 15.57
CA ASP A 265 4.92 -3.69 15.24
C ASP A 265 3.65 -4.51 14.97
N PHE A 266 3.59 -5.10 13.79
CA PHE A 266 2.55 -6.01 13.34
C PHE A 266 3.10 -7.42 13.47
N ILE A 267 2.63 -8.15 14.47
CA ILE A 267 3.12 -9.49 14.81
C ILE A 267 1.92 -10.40 14.98
N HIS A 268 2.02 -11.59 14.35
CA HIS A 268 0.93 -12.55 14.34
C HIS A 268 0.47 -12.94 15.75
N ALA A 269 -0.85 -13.00 15.97
CA ALA A 269 -1.42 -13.23 17.29
C ALA A 269 -0.99 -14.56 17.94
N VAL A 270 -0.69 -15.60 17.15
CA VAL A 270 -0.26 -16.91 17.67
C VAL A 270 1.13 -16.86 18.31
N SER A 271 1.98 -15.90 17.91
CA SER A 271 3.27 -15.62 18.58
C SER A 271 3.12 -14.94 19.95
N ASN A 272 1.93 -14.42 20.27
CA ASN A 272 1.65 -13.71 21.53
C ASN A 272 1.01 -14.62 22.60
N LEU A 273 0.94 -15.94 22.38
CA LEU A 273 0.43 -16.88 23.38
C LEU A 273 1.42 -17.00 24.56
N PRO A 274 0.97 -16.84 25.83
CA PRO A 274 1.83 -16.93 27.02
C PRO A 274 2.50 -18.29 27.25
N ASN A 275 2.14 -19.31 26.46
CA ASN A 275 2.57 -20.70 26.60
C ASN A 275 3.67 -21.12 25.61
N ALA A 276 4.25 -20.20 24.86
CA ALA A 276 5.51 -20.47 24.16
C ALA A 276 6.66 -20.50 25.18
N SER A 277 6.90 -21.69 25.74
CA SER A 277 8.00 -22.02 26.65
C SER A 277 9.36 -21.68 26.04
N GLY A 278 9.78 -20.42 26.17
CA GLY A 278 11.00 -19.88 25.59
C GLY A 278 10.72 -18.54 24.94
N GLY A 279 10.77 -17.46 25.74
CA GLY A 279 10.53 -16.08 25.30
C GLY A 279 11.52 -15.63 24.23
N LYS A 280 11.29 -16.03 22.98
CA LYS A 280 11.84 -15.36 21.81
C LYS A 280 11.00 -14.11 21.59
N THR A 281 11.53 -12.95 21.97
CA THR A 281 11.04 -11.67 21.45
C THR A 281 11.21 -11.70 19.94
N PHE A 282 10.12 -11.87 19.20
CA PHE A 282 10.11 -11.78 17.75
C PHE A 282 10.35 -10.31 17.37
N SER A 283 11.60 -9.97 17.09
CA SER A 283 11.94 -8.68 16.48
C SER A 283 11.54 -8.73 15.01
N PRO A 284 10.74 -7.78 14.51
CA PRO A 284 10.48 -7.67 13.08
C PRO A 284 11.78 -7.53 12.30
N PHE A 285 11.94 -8.33 11.25
CA PHE A 285 13.08 -8.24 10.32
C PHE A 285 12.72 -7.45 9.05
N ILE A 286 11.43 -7.19 8.83
CA ILE A 286 10.94 -6.23 7.83
C ILE A 286 10.70 -4.91 8.54
N THR A 287 11.42 -3.86 8.14
CA THR A 287 11.22 -2.51 8.66
C THR A 287 10.91 -1.53 7.55
N LEU A 288 9.74 -0.92 7.61
CA LEU A 288 9.26 0.06 6.63
C LEU A 288 9.23 1.45 7.25
N LEU A 289 9.54 2.47 6.45
CA LEU A 289 9.27 3.87 6.78
C LEU A 289 7.91 4.24 6.22
N TYR A 290 7.01 4.71 7.08
CA TYR A 290 5.79 5.38 6.67
C TYR A 290 5.98 6.90 6.68
N ARG A 291 5.71 7.52 5.54
CA ARG A 291 5.46 8.95 5.37
C ARG A 291 3.98 9.10 4.99
N PRO A 292 3.29 10.22 5.28
CA PRO A 292 1.87 10.36 4.94
C PRO A 292 1.59 9.96 3.48
N GLY A 293 0.88 8.83 3.29
CA GLY A 293 0.53 8.27 1.98
C GLY A 293 1.60 7.40 1.28
N HIS A 294 2.74 7.08 1.92
CA HIS A 294 3.83 6.38 1.24
C HIS A 294 4.68 5.48 2.14
N TYR A 295 5.16 4.37 1.59
CA TYR A 295 6.03 3.41 2.26
C TYR A 295 7.38 3.24 1.53
N ASP A 296 8.45 3.23 2.30
CA ASP A 296 9.81 2.90 1.85
C ASP A 296 10.41 1.81 2.77
N ILE A 297 11.55 1.25 2.38
CA ILE A 297 12.25 0.23 3.16
C ILE A 297 13.35 0.89 4.00
N LEU A 298 13.44 0.54 5.29
CA LEU A 298 14.53 0.95 6.18
C LEU A 298 15.45 -0.21 6.51
N TYR A 299 16.74 0.09 6.54
CA TYR A 299 17.78 -0.87 6.91
C TYR A 299 18.40 -0.48 8.24
N GLN A 300 18.40 -1.41 9.19
CA GLN A 300 19.04 -1.22 10.49
C GLN A 300 20.56 -1.11 10.32
N LYS A 301 21.21 -0.46 11.30
CA LYS A 301 22.68 -0.37 11.39
C LYS A 301 23.32 -1.65 11.92
#